data_AF-A0A401Q6E4-F1
#
_entry.id   AF-A0A401Q6E4-F1
#
_cell.length_a   1.000
_cell.length_b   1.000
_cell.length_c   1.000
_cell.angle_alpha   90.00
_cell.angle_beta   90.00
_cell.angle_gamma   90.00
#
_symmetry.space_group_name_H-M   'P 1'
#
loop_
_entity.id
_entity.type
_entity.pdbx_description
1 polymer ?
#
loop_
_entity_poly.entity_id
_entity_poly.type
_entity_poly.pdbx_seq_one_letter_code
_entity_poly.pdbx_strand_id
1 'polypeptide(L)'
;KLSRRQSHQQEAIWEFLHTELTYLRKLKIITNLFISGLLNLQSIGILQEVDPRQIFSNIQEIIRLHRQVWQEVMWPVLNQAKVSGNPLDPVLLCQGLQTFPEQFHSYIHYCLSEAHCLQYTHVTQQNNKLFAMYVKWAETHKQSNRMRLNDMLVKPHQRLTKYPLLLRAILKKTEDAITRETISST
;
A
#
# COMPACT_ATOMS: atom_id res chain seq x y z
N LYS A 1 21.11 -24.35 -9.95
CA LYS A 1 19.64 -24.44 -10.13
C LYS A 1 19.02 -24.56 -8.74
N LEU A 2 18.01 -23.75 -8.42
CA LEU A 2 17.32 -23.81 -7.12
C LEU A 2 16.52 -25.11 -6.99
N SER A 3 16.35 -25.59 -5.76
CA SER A 3 15.40 -26.67 -5.49
C SER A 3 13.96 -26.19 -5.74
N ARG A 4 13.02 -27.11 -6.02
CA ARG A 4 11.59 -26.75 -6.21
C ARG A 4 11.03 -25.96 -5.04
N ARG A 5 11.41 -26.32 -3.81
CA ARG A 5 10.92 -25.67 -2.59
C ARG A 5 11.55 -24.28 -2.41
N GLN A 6 12.85 -24.14 -2.69
CA GLN A 6 13.52 -22.85 -2.69
C GLN A 6 12.94 -21.92 -3.77
N SER A 7 12.56 -22.45 -4.94
CA SER A 7 11.81 -21.69 -5.96
C SER A 7 10.50 -21.14 -5.39
N HIS A 8 9.68 -21.99 -4.75
CA HIS A 8 8.42 -21.54 -4.17
C HIS A 8 8.61 -20.47 -3.07
N GLN A 9 9.67 -20.56 -2.26
CA GLN A 9 10.01 -19.54 -1.26
C GLN A 9 10.35 -18.21 -1.95
N GLN A 10 11.20 -18.24 -2.97
CA GLN A 10 11.58 -17.05 -3.74
C GLN A 10 10.37 -16.42 -4.43
N GLU A 11 9.44 -17.22 -4.94
CA GLU A 11 8.16 -16.75 -5.48
C GLU A 11 7.31 -16.04 -4.42
N ALA A 12 7.26 -16.54 -3.17
CA ALA A 12 6.51 -15.89 -2.09
C ALA A 12 7.14 -14.56 -1.65
N ILE A 13 8.47 -14.51 -1.55
CA ILE A 13 9.19 -13.27 -1.26
C ILE A 13 8.96 -12.27 -2.39
N TRP A 14 9.13 -12.71 -3.64
CA TRP A 14 8.90 -11.87 -4.80
C TRP A 14 7.46 -11.36 -4.88
N GLU A 15 6.47 -12.19 -4.58
CA GLU A 15 5.07 -11.77 -4.49
C GLU A 15 4.88 -10.66 -3.45
N PHE A 16 5.47 -10.80 -2.27
CA PHE A 16 5.40 -9.77 -1.23
C PHE A 16 5.96 -8.42 -1.71
N LEU A 17 7.16 -8.43 -2.29
CA LEU A 17 7.83 -7.24 -2.82
C LEU A 17 7.06 -6.64 -4.01
N HIS A 18 6.66 -7.46 -4.97
CA HIS A 18 5.95 -7.02 -6.16
C HIS A 18 4.58 -6.40 -5.82
N THR A 19 3.85 -7.03 -4.89
CA THR A 19 2.55 -6.50 -4.45
C THR A 19 2.70 -5.22 -3.63
N GLU A 20 3.80 -5.02 -2.91
CA GLU A 20 4.08 -3.75 -2.24
C GLU A 20 4.31 -2.62 -3.25
N LEU A 21 5.18 -2.83 -4.24
CA LEU A 21 5.44 -1.83 -5.26
C LEU A 21 4.16 -1.48 -6.03
N THR A 22 3.33 -2.49 -6.30
CA THR A 22 2.03 -2.33 -6.94
C THR A 22 1.08 -1.51 -6.06
N TYR A 23 1.07 -1.75 -4.75
CA TYR A 23 0.28 -0.98 -3.80
C TYR A 23 0.74 0.49 -3.73
N LEU A 24 2.04 0.75 -3.60
CA LEU A 24 2.61 2.11 -3.64
C LEU A 24 2.24 2.87 -4.93
N ARG A 25 2.28 2.19 -6.08
CA ARG A 25 1.83 2.77 -7.35
C ARG A 25 0.35 3.15 -7.33
N LYS A 26 -0.51 2.30 -6.75
CA LYS A 26 -1.94 2.61 -6.59
C LYS A 26 -2.16 3.80 -5.67
N LEU A 27 -1.44 3.88 -4.55
CA LEU A 27 -1.54 5.03 -3.64
C LEU A 27 -1.07 6.34 -4.30
N LYS A 28 -0.07 6.29 -5.19
CA LYS A 28 0.38 7.46 -5.96
C LYS A 28 -0.72 8.03 -6.87
N ILE A 29 -1.66 7.20 -7.32
CA ILE A 29 -2.83 7.67 -8.09
C ILE A 29 -3.72 8.52 -7.18
N ILE A 30 -3.97 8.09 -5.94
CA ILE A 30 -4.74 8.86 -4.95
C ILE A 30 -4.14 10.25 -4.78
N THR A 31 -2.83 10.35 -4.56
CA THR A 31 -2.18 11.65 -4.35
C THR A 31 -2.17 12.49 -5.62
N ASN A 32 -1.67 11.94 -6.72
CA ASN A 32 -1.31 12.74 -7.91
C ASN A 32 -2.52 13.09 -8.78
N LEU A 33 -3.59 12.31 -8.72
CA LEU A 33 -4.79 12.52 -9.53
C LEU A 33 -5.93 13.07 -8.68
N PHE A 34 -6.26 12.40 -7.57
CA PHE A 34 -7.42 12.75 -6.77
C PHE A 34 -7.15 13.91 -5.81
N ILE A 35 -6.10 13.82 -4.99
CA ILE A 35 -5.81 14.92 -4.04
C ILE A 35 -5.33 16.16 -4.80
N SER A 36 -4.30 16.03 -5.64
CA SER A 36 -3.78 17.17 -6.40
C SER A 36 -4.83 17.76 -7.35
N GLY A 37 -5.66 16.95 -8.00
CA GLY A 37 -6.73 17.44 -8.87
C GLY A 37 -7.77 18.26 -8.11
N LEU A 38 -8.21 17.78 -6.95
CA LEU A 38 -9.14 18.51 -6.09
C LEU A 38 -8.53 19.83 -5.59
N LEU A 39 -7.28 19.80 -5.10
CA LEU A 39 -6.59 21.00 -4.63
C LEU A 39 -6.39 22.04 -5.74
N ASN A 40 -6.11 21.62 -6.97
CA ASN A 40 -5.99 22.52 -8.11
C ASN A 40 -7.32 23.18 -8.50
N LEU A 41 -8.44 22.45 -8.38
CA LEU A 41 -9.77 23.04 -8.57
C LEU A 41 -10.07 24.04 -7.45
N GLN A 42 -9.71 23.70 -6.21
CA GLN A 42 -9.88 24.60 -5.07
C GLN A 42 -9.06 25.89 -5.23
N SER A 43 -7.85 25.84 -5.78
CA SER A 43 -7.05 27.05 -5.99
C SER A 43 -7.67 28.07 -6.95
N ILE A 44 -8.62 27.65 -7.79
CA ILE A 44 -9.38 28.53 -8.70
C ILE A 44 -10.83 28.76 -8.24
N GLY A 45 -11.14 28.44 -6.98
CA GLY A 45 -12.45 28.70 -6.36
C GLY A 45 -13.52 27.63 -6.61
N ILE A 46 -13.14 26.44 -7.09
CA ILE A 46 -14.06 25.34 -7.39
C ILE A 46 -13.95 24.25 -6.32
N LEU A 47 -15.08 23.70 -5.85
CA LEU A 47 -15.13 22.63 -4.83
C LEU A 47 -14.47 22.99 -3.48
N GLN A 48 -14.52 24.27 -3.10
CA GLN A 48 -13.96 24.78 -1.84
C GLN A 48 -14.60 24.13 -0.60
N GLU A 49 -15.87 23.73 -0.72
CA GLU A 49 -16.67 23.06 0.30
C GLU A 49 -16.31 21.58 0.53
N VAL A 50 -15.55 20.97 -0.39
CA VAL A 50 -15.17 19.55 -0.31
C VAL A 50 -13.85 19.41 0.43
N ASP A 51 -13.88 18.94 1.66
CA ASP A 51 -12.66 18.76 2.46
C ASP A 51 -11.93 17.46 2.06
N PRO A 52 -10.69 17.53 1.52
CA PRO A 52 -9.92 16.35 1.15
C PRO A 52 -9.65 15.42 2.34
N ARG A 53 -9.57 15.93 3.57
CA ARG A 53 -9.34 15.10 4.77
C ARG A 53 -10.54 14.21 5.09
N GLN A 54 -11.76 14.68 4.80
CA GLN A 54 -12.96 13.86 4.99
C GLN A 54 -13.02 12.73 3.97
N ILE A 55 -12.42 12.87 2.79
CA ILE A 55 -12.37 11.84 1.75
C ILE A 55 -11.21 10.85 1.98
N PHE A 56 -10.03 11.36 2.33
CA PHE A 56 -8.79 10.58 2.30
C PHE A 56 -8.18 10.29 3.68
N SER A 57 -8.74 10.83 4.77
CA SER A 57 -8.19 10.71 6.12
C SER A 57 -6.67 11.00 6.16
N ASN A 58 -5.90 10.21 6.88
CA ASN A 58 -4.44 10.29 6.99
C ASN A 58 -3.70 9.48 5.91
N ILE A 59 -4.26 9.32 4.69
CA ILE A 59 -3.62 8.49 3.63
C ILE A 59 -2.16 8.88 3.36
N GLN A 60 -1.79 10.15 3.51
CA GLN A 60 -0.41 10.60 3.27
C GLN A 60 0.59 9.97 4.25
N GLU A 61 0.18 9.72 5.50
CA GLU A 61 0.99 9.01 6.50
C GLU A 61 1.15 7.54 6.11
N ILE A 62 0.07 6.89 5.67
CA ILE A 62 0.12 5.52 5.14
C ILE A 62 1.13 5.43 3.98
N ILE A 63 1.09 6.37 3.04
CA ILE A 63 2.04 6.36 1.91
C ILE A 63 3.47 6.58 2.39
N ARG A 64 3.69 7.44 3.38
CA ARG A 64 5.01 7.67 3.97
C ARG A 64 5.55 6.39 4.60
N LEU A 65 4.75 5.73 5.44
CA LEU A 65 5.08 4.43 6.04
C LEU A 65 5.51 3.42 4.97
N HIS A 66 4.69 3.19 3.95
CA HIS A 66 5.01 2.18 2.93
C HIS A 66 6.23 2.56 2.08
N ARG A 67 6.50 3.86 1.88
CA ARG A 67 7.75 4.30 1.23
C ARG A 67 8.96 3.99 2.10
N GLN A 68 8.87 4.21 3.41
CA GLN A 68 9.96 3.88 4.35
C GLN A 68 10.21 2.37 4.37
N VAL A 69 9.17 1.55 4.53
CA VAL A 69 9.29 0.08 4.44
C VAL A 69 9.96 -0.34 3.12
N TRP A 70 9.57 0.26 2.00
CA TRP A 70 10.20 -0.04 0.72
C TRP A 70 11.69 0.33 0.69
N GLN A 71 12.03 1.52 1.14
CA GLN A 71 13.39 2.06 1.05
C GLN A 71 14.35 1.40 2.06
N GLU A 72 13.88 1.13 3.26
CA GLU A 72 14.70 0.68 4.39
C GLU A 72 14.75 -0.84 4.51
N VAL A 73 13.78 -1.56 3.94
CA VAL A 73 13.70 -3.03 4.04
C VAL A 73 13.73 -3.70 2.68
N MET A 74 12.74 -3.41 1.83
CA MET A 74 12.53 -4.18 0.59
C MET A 74 13.61 -3.92 -0.46
N TRP A 75 14.04 -2.67 -0.60
CA TRP A 75 15.09 -2.29 -1.53
C TRP A 75 16.46 -2.88 -1.15
N PRO A 76 16.92 -2.85 0.11
CA PRO A 76 18.12 -3.55 0.54
C PRO A 76 18.12 -5.04 0.20
N VAL A 77 17.01 -5.76 0.46
CA VAL A 77 16.87 -7.19 0.12
C VAL A 77 17.05 -7.42 -1.39
N LEU A 78 16.37 -6.62 -2.22
CA LEU A 78 16.49 -6.68 -3.68
C LEU A 78 17.91 -6.35 -4.16
N ASN A 79 18.51 -5.30 -3.60
CA ASN A 79 19.83 -4.83 -4.01
C ASN A 79 20.92 -5.83 -3.62
N GLN A 80 20.85 -6.44 -2.43
CA GLN A 80 21.78 -7.48 -2.02
C GLN A 80 21.71 -8.70 -2.94
N ALA A 81 20.51 -9.18 -3.25
CA ALA A 81 20.32 -10.29 -4.19
C ALA A 81 20.89 -9.95 -5.58
N LYS A 82 20.65 -8.73 -6.06
CA LYS A 82 21.17 -8.25 -7.36
C LYS A 82 22.70 -8.19 -7.39
N VAL A 83 23.34 -7.65 -6.34
CA VAL A 83 24.80 -7.45 -6.28
C VAL A 83 25.52 -8.78 -6.06
N SER A 84 25.03 -9.62 -5.17
CA SER A 84 25.66 -10.90 -4.84
C SER A 84 25.37 -12.01 -5.85
N GLY A 85 24.29 -11.88 -6.62
CA GLY A 85 23.76 -12.97 -7.46
C GLY A 85 23.07 -14.07 -6.66
N ASN A 86 22.93 -13.92 -5.34
CA ASN A 86 22.28 -14.89 -4.47
C ASN A 86 20.74 -14.71 -4.48
N PRO A 87 20.00 -15.75 -4.06
CA PRO A 87 18.56 -15.64 -3.82
C PRO A 87 18.21 -14.54 -2.80
N LEU A 88 16.96 -14.07 -2.84
CA LEU A 88 16.42 -13.11 -1.87
C LEU A 88 16.48 -13.69 -0.47
N ASP A 89 17.03 -12.93 0.48
CA ASP A 89 17.21 -13.34 1.86
C ASP A 89 15.90 -13.12 2.66
N PRO A 90 15.22 -14.20 3.10
CA PRO A 90 14.01 -14.08 3.90
C PRO A 90 14.27 -13.56 5.32
N VAL A 91 15.47 -13.79 5.88
CA VAL A 91 15.81 -13.31 7.23
C VAL A 91 15.93 -11.81 7.23
N LEU A 92 16.69 -11.26 6.28
CA LEU A 92 16.83 -9.81 6.14
C LEU A 92 15.49 -9.12 5.94
N LEU A 93 14.60 -9.69 5.12
CA LEU A 93 13.26 -9.15 4.91
C LEU A 93 12.45 -9.14 6.21
N CYS A 94 12.39 -10.26 6.93
CA CYS A 94 11.57 -10.37 8.13
C CYS A 94 12.13 -9.53 9.30
N GLN A 95 13.45 -9.50 9.50
CA GLN A 95 14.11 -8.64 10.49
C GLN A 95 13.89 -7.15 10.19
N GLY A 96 13.95 -6.74 8.93
CA GLY A 96 13.68 -5.36 8.57
C GLY A 96 12.22 -4.97 8.83
N LEU A 97 11.25 -5.85 8.54
CA LEU A 97 9.82 -5.55 8.79
C LEU A 97 9.49 -5.42 10.28
N GLN A 98 10.27 -6.08 11.14
CA GLN A 98 10.14 -6.05 12.58
C GLN A 98 10.37 -4.68 13.22
N THR A 99 11.03 -3.75 12.52
CA THR A 99 11.28 -2.39 13.02
C THR A 99 10.11 -1.43 12.79
N PHE A 100 9.07 -1.88 12.07
CA PHE A 100 7.92 -1.08 11.68
C PHE A 100 6.60 -1.29 12.43
N PRO A 101 6.38 -2.26 13.36
CA PRO A 101 5.10 -2.42 14.05
C PRO A 101 4.54 -1.12 14.64
N GLU A 102 5.41 -0.31 15.26
CA GLU A 102 5.00 0.99 15.79
C GLU A 102 4.66 2.03 14.71
N GLN A 103 5.24 1.91 13.51
CA GLN A 103 4.95 2.82 12.41
C GLN A 103 3.60 2.47 11.74
N PHE A 104 3.14 1.22 11.87
CA PHE A 104 1.81 0.79 11.44
C PHE A 104 0.67 1.37 12.30
N HIS A 105 0.93 2.08 13.42
CA HIS A 105 -0.13 2.75 14.20
C HIS A 105 -0.98 3.73 13.37
N SER A 106 -0.40 4.32 12.31
CA SER A 106 -1.14 5.17 11.36
C SER A 106 -2.35 4.47 10.72
N TYR A 107 -2.33 3.13 10.62
CA TYR A 107 -3.47 2.35 10.14
C TYR A 107 -4.66 2.33 11.10
N ILE A 108 -4.45 2.47 12.41
CA ILE A 108 -5.54 2.49 13.38
C ILE A 108 -6.47 3.67 13.07
N HIS A 109 -5.89 4.86 12.91
CA HIS A 109 -6.64 6.06 12.53
C HIS A 109 -7.34 5.90 11.18
N TYR A 110 -6.63 5.38 10.17
CA TYR A 110 -7.18 5.20 8.84
C TYR A 110 -8.38 4.25 8.84
N CYS A 111 -8.24 3.06 9.45
CA CYS A 111 -9.28 2.04 9.48
C CYS A 111 -10.50 2.49 10.29
N LEU A 112 -10.33 3.25 11.38
CA LEU A 112 -11.45 3.85 12.12
C LEU A 112 -12.20 4.90 11.29
N SER A 113 -11.49 5.62 10.41
CA SER A 113 -12.07 6.67 9.58
C SER A 113 -12.67 6.15 8.26
N GLU A 114 -12.34 4.93 7.83
CA GLU A 114 -12.65 4.42 6.49
C GLU A 114 -14.14 4.48 6.13
N ALA A 115 -15.01 4.00 7.03
CA ALA A 115 -16.45 4.02 6.81
C ALA A 115 -16.99 5.45 6.67
N HIS A 116 -16.48 6.37 7.49
CA HIS A 116 -16.83 7.79 7.39
C HIS A 116 -16.38 8.38 6.05
N CYS A 117 -15.14 8.10 5.62
CA CYS A 117 -14.60 8.58 4.34
C CYS A 117 -15.42 8.11 3.14
N LEU A 118 -15.81 6.83 3.12
CA LEU A 118 -16.66 6.27 2.07
C LEU A 118 -18.05 6.94 2.06
N GLN A 119 -18.65 7.12 3.24
CA GLN A 119 -19.96 7.76 3.37
C GLN A 119 -19.92 9.23 2.93
N TYR A 120 -18.95 10.00 3.42
CA TYR A 120 -18.78 11.41 3.04
C TYR A 120 -18.58 11.56 1.54
N THR A 121 -17.74 10.73 0.94
CA THR A 121 -17.48 10.72 -0.51
C THR A 121 -18.78 10.45 -1.28
N HIS A 122 -19.52 9.41 -0.88
CA HIS A 122 -20.77 9.03 -1.52
C HIS A 122 -21.83 10.14 -1.43
N VAL A 123 -22.08 10.68 -0.24
CA VAL A 123 -23.05 11.77 -0.01
C VAL A 123 -22.66 13.03 -0.79
N THR A 124 -21.37 13.38 -0.79
CA THR A 124 -20.88 14.54 -1.54
C THR A 124 -21.07 14.33 -3.06
N GLN A 125 -20.83 13.13 -3.59
CA GLN A 125 -21.10 12.83 -5.00
C GLN A 125 -22.60 12.92 -5.37
N GLN A 126 -23.50 12.57 -4.44
CA GLN A 126 -24.93 12.67 -4.69
C GLN A 126 -25.42 14.13 -4.67
N ASN A 127 -24.92 14.92 -3.73
CA ASN A 127 -25.41 16.28 -3.49
C ASN A 127 -24.67 17.36 -4.27
N ASN A 128 -23.46 17.07 -4.77
CA ASN A 128 -22.62 18.03 -5.48
C ASN A 128 -22.30 17.54 -6.90
N LYS A 129 -22.98 18.14 -7.88
CA LYS A 129 -22.82 17.80 -9.31
C LYS A 129 -21.40 18.04 -9.82
N LEU A 130 -20.74 19.13 -9.39
CA LEU A 130 -19.36 19.42 -9.79
C LEU A 130 -18.40 18.37 -9.24
N PHE A 131 -18.60 17.95 -7.99
CA PHE A 131 -17.77 16.89 -7.39
C PHE A 131 -18.01 15.55 -8.10
N ALA A 132 -19.27 15.22 -8.40
CA ALA A 132 -19.60 14.00 -9.16
C ALA A 132 -18.92 13.99 -10.55
N MET A 133 -18.94 15.12 -11.26
CA MET A 133 -18.24 15.28 -12.54
C MET A 133 -16.73 15.13 -12.37
N TYR A 134 -16.15 15.74 -11.35
CA TYR A 134 -14.74 15.63 -11.03
C TYR A 134 -14.32 14.17 -10.77
N VAL A 135 -15.05 13.46 -9.89
CA VAL A 135 -14.76 12.06 -9.59
C VAL A 135 -14.89 11.20 -10.85
N LYS A 136 -15.94 11.40 -11.65
CA LYS A 136 -16.11 10.68 -12.92
C LYS A 136 -14.94 10.95 -13.88
N TRP A 137 -14.52 12.21 -14.02
CA TRP A 137 -13.35 12.58 -14.83
C TRP A 137 -12.10 11.85 -14.33
N ALA A 138 -11.82 11.92 -13.02
CA ALA A 138 -10.66 11.29 -12.41
C ALA A 138 -10.67 9.76 -12.61
N GLU A 139 -11.80 9.09 -12.42
CA GLU A 139 -11.93 7.64 -12.63
C GLU A 139 -11.75 7.22 -14.10
N THR A 140 -12.11 8.09 -15.06
CA THR A 140 -11.88 7.83 -16.49
C THR A 140 -10.49 8.24 -16.98
N HIS A 141 -9.72 8.96 -16.17
CA HIS A 141 -8.39 9.43 -16.54
C HIS A 141 -7.41 8.26 -16.74
N LYS A 142 -6.50 8.35 -17.71
CA LYS A 142 -5.56 7.25 -18.05
C LYS A 142 -4.73 6.76 -16.84
N GLN A 143 -4.41 7.68 -15.92
CA GLN A 143 -3.65 7.38 -14.71
C GLN A 143 -4.46 6.63 -13.64
N SER A 144 -5.80 6.65 -13.69
CA SER A 144 -6.66 5.94 -12.73
C SER A 144 -6.52 4.42 -12.83
N ASN A 145 -6.04 3.94 -13.99
CA ASN A 145 -6.00 2.54 -14.36
C ASN A 145 -7.36 1.85 -14.15
N ARG A 146 -8.46 2.55 -14.49
CA ARG A 146 -9.87 2.11 -14.38
C ARG A 146 -10.33 1.79 -12.96
N MET A 147 -9.64 2.29 -11.93
CA MET A 147 -10.03 2.06 -10.55
C MET A 147 -10.95 3.16 -10.04
N ARG A 148 -12.01 2.76 -9.35
CA ARG A 148 -12.99 3.68 -8.75
C ARG A 148 -12.42 4.29 -7.47
N LEU A 149 -12.87 5.50 -7.12
CA LEU A 149 -12.43 6.20 -5.92
C LEU A 149 -12.70 5.35 -4.66
N ASN A 150 -13.90 4.81 -4.52
CA ASN A 150 -14.25 3.95 -3.38
C ASN A 150 -13.36 2.71 -3.29
N ASP A 151 -13.00 2.10 -4.43
CA ASP A 151 -12.09 0.95 -4.45
C ASP A 151 -10.68 1.31 -3.98
N MET A 152 -10.25 2.55 -4.23
CA MET A 152 -8.96 3.08 -3.77
C MET A 152 -8.96 3.31 -2.26
N LEU A 153 -10.04 3.86 -1.71
CA LEU A 153 -10.17 4.15 -0.27
C LEU A 153 -10.11 2.88 0.59
N VAL A 154 -10.55 1.73 0.08
CA VAL A 154 -10.47 0.45 0.82
C VAL A 154 -9.10 -0.25 0.66
N LYS A 155 -8.22 0.24 -0.24
CA LYS A 155 -6.91 -0.41 -0.49
C LYS A 155 -6.02 -0.50 0.76
N PRO A 156 -5.92 0.52 1.62
CA PRO A 156 -5.09 0.41 2.81
C PRO A 156 -5.53 -0.70 3.74
N HIS A 157 -6.81 -0.78 4.09
CA HIS A 157 -7.35 -1.90 4.88
C HIS A 157 -7.02 -3.25 4.21
N GLN A 158 -7.30 -3.38 2.91
CA GLN A 158 -6.98 -4.60 2.16
C GLN A 158 -5.50 -4.94 2.23
N ARG A 159 -4.60 -3.96 2.11
CA ARG A 159 -3.17 -4.21 2.21
C ARG A 159 -2.79 -4.70 3.60
N LEU A 160 -3.27 -4.04 4.65
CA LEU A 160 -2.98 -4.41 6.05
C LEU A 160 -3.35 -5.88 6.32
N THR A 161 -4.52 -6.31 5.89
CA THR A 161 -4.97 -7.72 6.07
C THR A 161 -4.16 -8.75 5.26
N LYS A 162 -3.45 -8.32 4.20
CA LYS A 162 -2.62 -9.21 3.37
C LYS A 162 -1.24 -9.47 3.95
N TYR A 163 -0.70 -8.56 4.76
CA TYR A 163 0.64 -8.71 5.35
C TYR A 163 0.81 -10.03 6.11
N PRO A 164 -0.07 -10.39 7.07
CA PRO A 164 0.05 -11.65 7.80
C PRO A 164 -0.01 -12.88 6.88
N LEU A 165 -0.82 -12.84 5.83
CA LEU A 165 -0.98 -13.95 4.88
C LEU A 165 0.28 -14.16 4.04
N LEU A 166 0.87 -13.08 3.53
CA LEU A 166 2.08 -13.15 2.73
C LEU A 166 3.30 -13.55 3.57
N LEU A 167 3.42 -13.04 4.79
CA LEU A 167 4.48 -13.44 5.73
C LEU A 167 4.37 -14.92 6.11
N ARG A 168 3.16 -15.41 6.41
CA ARG A 168 2.93 -16.86 6.63
C ARG A 168 3.25 -17.69 5.40
N ALA A 169 3.01 -17.18 4.19
CA ALA A 169 3.36 -17.88 2.96
C ALA A 169 4.88 -18.01 2.79
N ILE A 170 5.66 -16.98 3.14
CA ILE A 170 7.12 -17.03 3.17
C ILE A 170 7.58 -18.05 4.21
N LEU A 171 7.09 -17.93 5.46
CA LEU A 171 7.47 -18.82 6.56
C LEU A 171 7.21 -20.30 6.26
N LYS A 172 6.02 -20.62 5.72
CA LYS A 172 5.64 -22.00 5.36
C LYS A 172 6.56 -22.62 4.31
N LYS A 173 7.17 -21.78 3.45
CA LYS A 173 8.03 -22.22 2.35
C LYS A 173 9.52 -22.13 2.69
N THR A 174 9.89 -21.55 3.83
CA THR A 174 11.24 -21.58 4.39
C THR A 174 11.46 -22.91 5.12
N GLU A 175 12.44 -23.71 4.69
CA GLU A 175 12.67 -25.06 5.23
C GLU A 175 13.71 -25.12 6.35
N ASP A 176 14.77 -24.34 6.21
CA ASP A 176 15.87 -24.32 7.16
C ASP A 176 15.35 -23.96 8.55
N ALA A 177 15.56 -24.86 9.51
CA ALA A 177 14.99 -24.74 10.85
C ALA A 177 15.52 -23.48 11.55
N ILE A 178 16.80 -23.15 11.37
CA ILE A 178 17.42 -21.96 11.94
C ILE A 178 16.82 -20.70 11.33
N THR A 179 16.69 -20.64 10.01
CA THR A 179 16.05 -19.54 9.27
C THR A 179 14.58 -19.39 9.69
N ARG A 180 13.86 -20.49 9.83
CA ARG A 180 12.45 -20.49 10.24
C ARG A 180 12.28 -20.03 11.68
N GLU A 181 13.13 -20.49 12.59
CA GLU A 181 13.16 -20.06 13.99
C GLU A 181 13.49 -18.57 14.06
N THR A 182 14.53 -18.13 13.33
CA THR A 182 14.91 -16.71 13.24
C THR A 182 13.77 -15.85 12.72
N ILE A 183 13.01 -16.29 11.71
CA ILE A 183 11.85 -15.56 11.17
C ILE A 183 10.64 -15.64 12.12
N SER A 184 10.50 -16.69 12.93
CA SER A 184 9.35 -16.88 13.83
C SER A 184 9.54 -16.20 15.19
N SER A 185 10.79 -16.08 15.64
CA SER A 185 11.19 -15.30 16.82
C SER A 185 11.31 -13.80 16.51
N THR A 186 10.93 -13.42 15.29
CA THR A 186 11.04 -12.11 14.68
C THR A 186 9.64 -11.57 14.43
#